data_AF-A0A9N8DQ47-F1
#
_entry.id   AF-A0A9N8DQ47-F1
#
_cell.length_a   1.000
_cell.length_b   1.000
_cell.length_c   1.000
_cell.angle_alpha   90.00
_cell.angle_beta   90.00
_cell.angle_gamma   90.00
#
_symmetry.space_group_name_H-M   'P 1'
#
loop_
_entity.id
_entity.type
_entity.pdbx_description
1 polymer ?
#
loop_
_entity_poly.entity_id
_entity_poly.type
_entity_poly.pdbx_seq_one_letter_code
_entity_poly.pdbx_strand_id
1 'polypeptide(L)'
;MLSTLHESPFACALNSGLVKQVLMIATQNVPILNRLWCCYEAFLAMKLNLSVRICGDERYLSTVQGRVAECRDRARLDMDARNQLLRRHCKTIEDRMRRPVVQATFVLMGLYLYSVLGAYPLFPIHACFGACCQSRLVGCSWRDHGRSQGYTGDGFLEQSIAPTLICLYVPNILGMGDIAELVFAFVLFFFCIPILLFGLHLCITEMWLGLARNQAEKDVTQIQKRESVELESIERFAVDASNPDDEESIMAAINQQRG
;
A
#
# COMPACT_ATOMS: atom_id res chain seq x y z
N MET A 1 -22.04 44.79 -6.38
CA MET A 1 -21.76 43.48 -5.77
C MET A 1 -23.10 42.83 -5.48
N LEU A 2 -23.44 41.74 -6.16
CA LEU A 2 -24.65 40.96 -5.84
C LEU A 2 -24.43 40.31 -4.48
N SER A 3 -25.32 40.59 -3.52
CA SER A 3 -25.20 40.24 -2.10
C SER A 3 -25.37 38.74 -1.85
N THR A 4 -26.13 38.04 -2.69
CA THR A 4 -26.22 36.59 -2.63
C THR A 4 -26.24 36.00 -4.05
N LEU A 5 -25.59 34.84 -4.19
CA LEU A 5 -25.33 34.17 -5.45
C LEU A 5 -26.62 33.60 -6.10
N HIS A 6 -27.69 33.48 -5.32
CA HIS A 6 -29.03 33.12 -5.79
C HIS A 6 -29.78 34.27 -6.49
N GLU A 7 -29.31 35.50 -6.36
CA GLU A 7 -29.94 36.68 -6.97
C GLU A 7 -29.39 37.00 -8.36
N SER A 8 -28.42 36.22 -8.88
CA SER A 8 -27.95 36.46 -10.23
C SER A 8 -29.10 36.17 -11.21
N PRO A 9 -29.32 37.03 -12.23
CA PRO A 9 -30.36 36.81 -13.23
C PRO A 9 -30.25 35.43 -13.88
N PHE A 10 -29.01 34.94 -14.03
CA PHE A 10 -28.72 33.61 -14.54
C PHE A 10 -29.13 32.50 -13.58
N ALA A 11 -28.82 32.61 -12.29
CA ALA A 11 -29.23 31.62 -11.29
C ALA A 11 -30.76 31.54 -11.16
N CYS A 12 -31.46 32.68 -11.21
CA CYS A 12 -32.92 32.71 -11.27
C CYS A 12 -33.46 32.04 -12.54
N ALA A 13 -32.84 32.29 -13.70
CA ALA A 13 -33.23 31.65 -14.95
C ALA A 13 -33.02 30.13 -14.90
N LEU A 14 -31.87 29.67 -14.41
CA LEU A 14 -31.58 28.23 -14.25
C LEU A 14 -32.59 27.54 -13.31
N ASN A 15 -32.95 28.19 -12.20
CA ASN A 15 -33.87 27.64 -11.21
C ASN A 15 -35.36 27.74 -11.61
N SER A 16 -35.69 28.45 -12.70
CA SER A 16 -37.08 28.61 -13.16
C SER A 16 -37.71 27.30 -13.65
N GLY A 17 -36.91 26.26 -13.92
CA GLY A 17 -37.36 25.01 -14.54
C GLY A 17 -37.74 25.12 -16.02
N LEU A 18 -37.70 26.34 -16.59
CA LEU A 18 -37.99 26.58 -18.01
C LEU A 18 -36.77 26.38 -18.91
N VAL A 19 -35.57 26.55 -18.35
CA VAL A 19 -34.31 26.34 -19.06
C VAL A 19 -34.09 24.84 -19.23
N LYS A 20 -33.97 24.39 -20.48
CA LYS A 20 -33.67 22.98 -20.82
C LYS A 20 -32.20 22.75 -21.16
N GLN A 21 -31.52 23.81 -21.60
CA GLN A 21 -30.15 23.75 -22.11
C GLN A 21 -29.48 25.11 -21.89
N VAL A 22 -28.17 25.08 -21.66
CA VAL A 22 -27.29 26.25 -21.60
C VAL A 22 -26.32 26.19 -22.78
N LEU A 23 -26.23 27.30 -23.52
CA LEU A 23 -25.30 27.47 -24.63
C LEU A 23 -24.20 28.45 -24.21
N MET A 24 -22.95 27.99 -24.21
CA MET A 24 -21.78 28.82 -23.97
C MET A 24 -21.17 29.23 -25.30
N ILE A 25 -21.05 30.53 -25.55
CA ILE A 25 -20.46 31.03 -26.80
C ILE A 25 -18.97 31.30 -26.58
N ALA A 26 -18.12 30.54 -27.25
CA ALA A 26 -16.69 30.75 -27.30
C ALA A 26 -16.38 31.99 -28.17
N THR A 27 -15.96 33.07 -27.52
CA THR A 27 -15.54 34.32 -28.16
C THR A 27 -14.03 34.51 -28.05
N GLN A 28 -13.48 35.49 -28.79
CA GLN A 28 -12.07 35.89 -28.68
C GLN A 28 -11.65 36.11 -27.22
N ASN A 29 -10.42 35.74 -26.88
CA ASN A 29 -9.84 35.76 -25.53
C ASN A 29 -9.94 37.13 -24.82
N VAL A 30 -11.09 37.38 -24.19
CA VAL A 30 -11.26 38.40 -23.14
C VAL A 30 -10.55 37.89 -21.86
N PRO A 31 -9.98 38.75 -21.01
CA PRO A 31 -9.23 38.35 -19.82
C PRO A 31 -9.95 37.31 -18.94
N ILE A 32 -9.18 36.33 -18.45
CA ILE A 32 -9.63 35.16 -17.65
C ILE A 32 -10.57 35.54 -16.49
N LEU A 33 -10.35 36.69 -15.86
CA LEU A 33 -11.14 37.16 -14.73
C LEU A 33 -12.63 37.36 -15.06
N ASN A 34 -12.97 37.70 -16.31
CA ASN A 34 -14.35 37.84 -16.76
C ASN A 34 -15.01 36.50 -17.11
N ARG A 35 -14.23 35.41 -17.24
CA ARG A 35 -14.72 34.09 -17.65
C ARG A 35 -15.00 33.12 -16.50
N LEU A 36 -14.46 33.41 -15.30
CA LEU A 36 -14.73 32.60 -14.10
C LEU A 36 -16.23 32.50 -13.81
N TRP A 37 -16.98 33.57 -14.04
CA TRP A 37 -18.44 33.58 -13.92
C TRP A 37 -19.10 32.62 -14.92
N CYS A 38 -18.71 32.64 -16.19
CA CYS A 38 -19.26 31.72 -17.19
C CYS A 38 -18.95 30.24 -16.87
N CYS A 39 -17.75 29.94 -16.38
CA CYS A 39 -17.40 28.59 -15.94
C CYS A 39 -18.24 28.16 -14.73
N TYR A 40 -18.48 29.07 -13.80
CA TYR A 40 -19.29 28.82 -12.63
C TYR A 40 -20.77 28.62 -12.96
N GLU A 41 -21.30 29.43 -13.89
CA GLU A 41 -22.66 29.30 -14.44
C GLU A 41 -22.87 27.96 -15.14
N ALA A 42 -21.88 27.51 -15.92
CA ALA A 42 -21.88 26.19 -16.53
C ALA A 42 -21.87 25.08 -15.48
N PHE A 43 -21.07 25.22 -14.43
CA PHE A 43 -21.04 24.28 -13.30
C PHE A 43 -22.39 24.19 -12.57
N LEU A 44 -23.05 25.31 -12.32
CA LEU A 44 -24.39 25.32 -11.74
C LEU A 44 -25.42 24.64 -12.64
N ALA A 45 -25.38 24.89 -13.94
CA ALA A 45 -26.25 24.23 -14.91
C ALA A 45 -26.04 22.71 -14.91
N MET A 46 -24.79 22.24 -14.90
CA MET A 46 -24.45 20.82 -14.79
C MET A 46 -24.96 20.20 -13.49
N LYS A 47 -24.86 20.91 -12.35
CA LYS A 47 -25.38 20.44 -11.06
C LYS A 47 -26.91 20.26 -11.07
N LEU A 48 -27.60 21.03 -11.90
CA LEU A 48 -29.04 20.95 -12.13
C LEU A 48 -29.42 19.94 -13.25
N ASN A 49 -28.47 19.12 -13.71
CA ASN A 49 -28.64 18.17 -14.82
C ASN A 49 -29.12 18.83 -16.13
N LEU A 50 -28.75 20.09 -16.36
CA LEU A 50 -29.03 20.77 -17.62
C LEU A 50 -27.91 20.50 -18.62
N SER A 51 -28.29 20.29 -19.89
CA SER A 51 -27.32 20.13 -20.97
C SER A 51 -26.56 21.43 -21.20
N VAL A 52 -25.23 21.38 -21.14
CA VAL A 52 -24.35 22.52 -21.44
C VAL A 52 -23.61 22.24 -22.73
N ARG A 53 -23.78 23.09 -23.74
CA ARG A 53 -23.06 23.00 -25.02
C ARG A 53 -22.18 24.22 -25.23
N ILE A 54 -21.00 24.03 -25.82
CA ILE A 54 -20.09 25.11 -26.19
C ILE A 54 -20.15 25.29 -27.71
N CYS A 55 -20.42 26.50 -28.18
CA CYS A 55 -20.49 26.84 -29.61
C CYS A 55 -19.63 28.07 -29.90
N GLY A 56 -19.16 28.24 -31.13
CA GLY A 56 -18.36 29.40 -31.51
C GLY A 56 -17.61 29.16 -32.82
N ASP A 57 -16.75 30.11 -33.19
CA ASP A 57 -15.88 29.97 -34.36
C ASP A 57 -14.88 28.83 -34.15
N GLU A 58 -14.80 27.95 -35.15
CA GLU A 58 -14.00 26.72 -35.19
C GLU A 58 -12.52 26.95 -34.86
N ARG A 59 -11.99 28.13 -35.22
CA ARG A 59 -10.61 28.52 -34.90
C ARG A 59 -10.38 28.62 -33.39
N TYR A 60 -11.39 29.05 -32.62
CA TYR A 60 -11.28 29.09 -31.16
C TYR A 60 -11.54 27.71 -30.56
N LEU A 61 -12.47 26.93 -31.11
CA LEU A 61 -12.78 25.59 -30.62
C LEU A 61 -11.58 24.62 -30.74
N SER A 62 -10.85 24.64 -31.85
CA SER A 62 -9.62 23.86 -32.03
C SER A 62 -8.53 24.24 -31.00
N THR A 63 -8.40 25.54 -30.70
CA THR A 63 -7.48 26.01 -29.63
C THR A 63 -7.93 25.51 -28.25
N VAL A 64 -9.25 25.47 -27.99
CA VAL A 64 -9.80 24.92 -26.74
C VAL A 64 -9.50 23.44 -26.62
N GLN A 65 -9.69 22.64 -27.68
CA GLN A 65 -9.36 21.22 -27.68
C GLN A 65 -7.87 20.96 -27.35
N GLY A 66 -6.96 21.73 -27.96
CA GLY A 66 -5.53 21.63 -27.64
C GLY A 66 -5.23 21.95 -26.16
N ARG A 67 -5.88 22.96 -25.59
CA ARG A 67 -5.72 23.32 -24.16
C ARG A 67 -6.36 22.30 -23.23
N VAL A 68 -7.47 21.68 -23.62
CA VAL A 68 -8.10 20.58 -22.88
C VAL A 68 -7.17 19.37 -22.84
N ALA A 69 -6.55 19.01 -23.97
CA ALA A 69 -5.55 17.95 -24.03
C ALA A 69 -4.35 18.27 -23.13
N GLU A 70 -3.82 19.49 -23.18
CA GLU A 70 -2.72 19.92 -22.31
C GLU A 70 -3.10 19.88 -20.81
N CYS A 71 -4.28 20.35 -20.45
CA CYS A 71 -4.80 20.25 -19.08
C CYS A 71 -4.97 18.80 -18.63
N ARG A 72 -5.43 17.92 -19.52
CA ARG A 72 -5.53 16.47 -19.25
C ARG A 72 -4.16 15.87 -18.98
N ASP A 73 -3.17 16.19 -19.80
CA ASP A 73 -1.81 15.67 -19.64
C ASP A 73 -1.18 16.15 -18.33
N ARG A 74 -1.38 17.43 -17.97
CA ARG A 74 -0.97 17.95 -16.66
C ARG A 74 -1.66 17.25 -15.50
N ALA A 75 -2.98 17.04 -15.58
CA ALA A 75 -3.71 16.33 -14.54
C ALA A 75 -3.21 14.88 -14.36
N ARG A 76 -2.86 14.21 -15.46
CA ARG A 76 -2.23 12.87 -15.43
C ARG A 76 -0.87 12.92 -14.75
N LEU A 77 -0.01 13.87 -15.11
CA LEU A 77 1.31 14.05 -14.49
C LEU A 77 1.21 14.35 -12.99
N ASP A 78 0.27 15.21 -12.59
CA ASP A 78 0.03 15.54 -11.17
C ASP A 78 -0.48 14.33 -10.38
N MET A 79 -1.38 13.54 -10.97
CA MET A 79 -1.85 12.29 -10.37
C MET A 79 -0.71 11.29 -10.21
N ASP A 80 0.15 11.13 -11.21
CA ASP A 80 1.33 10.26 -11.14
C ASP A 80 2.32 10.73 -10.07
N ALA A 81 2.56 12.04 -9.96
CA ALA A 81 3.40 12.62 -8.93
C ALA A 81 2.84 12.36 -7.52
N ARG A 82 1.51 12.50 -7.34
CA ARG A 82 0.83 12.21 -6.08
C ARG A 82 0.91 10.72 -5.73
N ASN A 83 0.70 9.84 -6.71
CA ASN A 83 0.85 8.40 -6.55
C ASN A 83 2.28 8.01 -6.13
N GLN A 84 3.30 8.63 -6.71
CA GLN A 84 4.69 8.41 -6.31
C GLN A 84 4.94 8.87 -4.87
N LEU A 85 4.38 10.01 -4.45
CA LEU A 85 4.52 10.52 -3.09
C LEU A 85 3.85 9.59 -2.06
N LEU A 86 2.65 9.09 -2.36
CA LEU A 86 1.96 8.12 -1.51
C LEU A 86 2.79 6.84 -1.34
N ARG A 87 3.36 6.29 -2.42
CA ARG A 87 4.25 5.12 -2.35
C ARG A 87 5.47 5.36 -1.45
N ARG A 88 6.09 6.54 -1.53
CA ARG A 88 7.22 6.91 -0.65
C ARG A 88 6.80 7.00 0.82
N HIS A 89 5.62 7.54 1.11
CA HIS A 89 5.08 7.57 2.47
C HIS A 89 4.79 6.17 3.02
N CYS A 90 4.14 5.30 2.24
CA CYS A 90 3.90 3.91 2.63
C CYS A 90 5.21 3.19 2.98
N LYS A 91 6.24 3.33 2.14
CA LYS A 91 7.56 2.75 2.39
C LYS A 91 8.21 3.30 3.67
N THR A 92 8.09 4.60 3.90
CA THR A 92 8.64 5.23 5.11
C THR A 92 7.94 4.74 6.38
N ILE A 93 6.63 4.53 6.32
CA ILE A 93 5.85 3.98 7.43
C ILE A 93 6.24 2.52 7.69
N GLU A 94 6.37 1.71 6.62
CA GLU A 94 6.85 0.33 6.70
C GLU A 94 8.23 0.25 7.37
N ASP A 95 9.18 1.08 6.94
CA ASP A 95 10.52 1.15 7.54
C ASP A 95 10.48 1.59 9.00
N ARG A 96 9.56 2.50 9.38
CA ARG A 96 9.38 2.94 10.77
C ARG A 96 8.76 1.87 11.65
N MET A 97 7.86 1.03 11.14
CA MET A 97 7.26 -0.07 11.90
C MET A 97 8.22 -1.26 12.03
N ARG A 98 9.05 -1.52 11.01
CA ARG A 98 9.99 -2.65 11.02
C ARG A 98 11.08 -2.52 12.07
N ARG A 99 11.63 -1.32 12.27
CA ARG A 99 12.70 -1.07 13.25
C ARG A 99 12.35 -1.44 14.71
N PRO A 100 11.24 -0.96 15.30
CA PRO A 100 10.90 -1.27 16.69
C PRO A 100 10.54 -2.74 16.87
N VAL A 101 9.91 -3.38 15.88
CA VAL A 101 9.64 -4.84 15.94
C VAL A 101 10.95 -5.60 16.02
N VAL A 102 11.89 -5.33 15.10
CA VAL A 102 13.20 -5.99 15.10
C VAL A 102 13.98 -5.71 16.39
N GLN A 103 13.98 -4.47 16.88
CA GLN A 103 14.63 -4.12 18.15
C GLN A 103 14.00 -4.83 19.36
N ALA A 104 12.66 -4.86 19.44
CA ALA A 104 11.95 -5.57 20.50
C ALA A 104 12.26 -7.07 20.47
N THR A 105 12.33 -7.68 19.27
CA THR A 105 12.73 -9.07 19.08
C THR A 105 14.15 -9.31 19.61
N PHE A 106 15.12 -8.45 19.28
CA PHE A 106 16.50 -8.57 19.79
C PHE A 106 16.59 -8.40 21.31
N VAL A 107 15.85 -7.45 21.89
CA VAL A 107 15.83 -7.24 23.35
C VAL A 107 15.21 -8.44 24.07
N LEU A 108 14.08 -8.95 23.57
CA LEU A 108 13.43 -10.15 24.14
C LEU A 108 14.34 -11.37 24.04
N MET A 109 15.02 -11.56 22.90
CA MET A 109 15.97 -12.64 22.72
C MET A 109 17.19 -12.51 23.66
N GLY A 110 17.68 -11.29 23.87
CA GLY A 110 18.77 -11.01 24.80
C GLY A 110 18.39 -11.25 26.27
N LEU A 111 17.20 -10.80 26.70
CA LEU A 111 16.67 -11.05 28.04
C LEU A 111 16.45 -12.53 28.30
N TYR A 112 15.96 -13.25 27.29
CA TYR A 112 15.82 -14.71 27.34
C TYR A 112 17.17 -15.42 27.46
N LEU A 113 18.17 -15.04 26.65
CA LEU A 113 19.52 -15.60 26.81
C LEU A 113 20.10 -15.30 28.19
N TYR A 114 19.89 -14.09 28.70
CA TYR A 114 20.37 -13.70 30.01
C TYR A 114 19.69 -14.48 31.14
N SER A 115 18.39 -14.72 31.08
CA SER A 115 17.70 -15.53 32.10
C SER A 115 18.15 -16.99 32.04
N VAL A 116 18.33 -17.54 30.83
CA VAL A 116 18.84 -18.90 30.64
C VAL A 116 20.28 -19.05 31.13
N LEU A 117 21.18 -18.11 30.81
CA LEU A 117 22.59 -18.20 31.20
C LEU A 117 22.84 -17.75 32.66
N GLY A 118 22.13 -16.72 33.11
CA GLY A 118 22.28 -16.12 34.44
C GLY A 118 21.64 -16.93 35.55
N ALA A 119 20.65 -17.78 35.26
CA ALA A 119 20.10 -18.75 36.21
C ALA A 119 21.04 -19.92 36.52
N TYR A 120 22.20 -20.02 35.84
CA TYR A 120 23.27 -20.95 36.18
C TYR A 120 24.49 -20.22 36.76
N PRO A 121 24.42 -19.64 37.97
CA PRO A 121 25.64 -19.40 38.71
C PRO A 121 26.18 -20.77 39.16
N LEU A 122 27.28 -21.21 38.56
CA LEU A 122 28.18 -22.22 39.15
C LEU A 122 27.64 -23.67 39.24
N PHE A 123 27.11 -24.24 38.15
CA PHE A 123 27.31 -25.69 37.96
C PHE A 123 28.67 -25.89 37.29
N PRO A 124 29.56 -26.77 37.80
CA PRO A 124 30.94 -26.91 37.33
C PRO A 124 31.00 -27.69 36.02
N ILE A 125 30.38 -27.17 34.95
CA ILE A 125 30.48 -27.73 33.60
C ILE A 125 31.82 -27.35 32.95
N HIS A 126 32.57 -26.42 33.54
CA HIS A 126 33.96 -26.11 33.16
C HIS A 126 34.90 -27.33 33.24
N ALA A 127 34.59 -28.35 34.04
CA ALA A 127 35.41 -29.56 34.14
C ALA A 127 35.25 -30.51 32.92
N CYS A 128 34.10 -30.51 32.24
CA CYS A 128 33.86 -31.43 31.12
C CYS A 128 34.23 -30.84 29.75
N PHE A 129 34.10 -29.52 29.56
CA PHE A 129 34.48 -28.89 28.28
C PHE A 129 36.01 -28.72 28.10
N GLY A 130 36.77 -28.66 29.19
CA GLY A 130 38.24 -28.63 29.15
C GLY A 130 38.88 -29.92 28.62
N ALA A 131 38.20 -31.07 28.75
CA ALA A 131 38.69 -32.36 28.27
C ALA A 131 38.37 -32.65 26.80
N CYS A 132 37.34 -32.02 26.23
CA CYS A 132 36.89 -32.30 24.86
C CYS A 132 37.54 -31.37 23.80
N CYS A 133 37.94 -30.14 24.18
CA CYS A 133 38.53 -29.18 23.25
C CYS A 133 40.05 -29.35 22.98
N GLN A 134 40.71 -30.36 23.56
CA GLN A 134 42.11 -30.66 23.23
C GLN A 134 42.29 -31.56 21.99
N SER A 135 41.19 -31.99 21.36
CA SER A 135 41.24 -32.85 20.18
C SER A 135 40.61 -32.16 18.96
N ARG A 136 41.46 -31.70 18.04
CA ARG A 136 41.17 -31.22 16.66
C ARG A 136 40.62 -29.79 16.50
N LEU A 137 41.56 -28.84 16.44
CA LEU A 137 41.46 -27.68 15.55
C LEU A 137 42.55 -27.82 14.48
N VAL A 138 42.20 -28.42 13.35
CA VAL A 138 42.94 -28.26 12.08
C VAL A 138 42.01 -27.56 11.10
N GLY A 139 42.26 -26.26 10.92
CA GLY A 139 42.06 -25.45 9.73
C GLY A 139 40.74 -25.53 8.96
N CYS A 140 39.88 -24.54 9.15
CA CYS A 140 39.01 -24.02 8.08
C CYS A 140 39.07 -22.49 8.07
N SER A 141 39.87 -21.96 7.14
CA SER A 141 39.95 -20.54 6.78
C SER A 141 38.71 -20.16 5.96
N TRP A 142 37.84 -19.31 6.49
CA TRP A 142 36.80 -18.65 5.72
C TRP A 142 37.44 -17.51 4.92
N ARG A 143 37.75 -17.76 3.66
CA ARG A 143 38.16 -16.74 2.70
C ARG A 143 36.95 -16.34 1.86
N ASP A 144 36.67 -15.05 1.87
CA ASP A 144 35.65 -14.33 1.11
C ASP A 144 35.50 -14.80 -0.33
N HIS A 145 34.26 -15.08 -0.77
CA HIS A 145 33.85 -14.92 -2.17
C HIS A 145 32.48 -14.26 -2.23
N GLY A 146 32.50 -12.99 -2.66
CA GLY A 146 31.32 -12.28 -3.11
C GLY A 146 31.03 -12.52 -4.60
N ARG A 147 29.76 -12.24 -4.93
CA ARG A 147 29.14 -12.01 -6.24
C ARG A 147 28.72 -13.22 -7.11
N SER A 148 27.39 -13.25 -7.23
CA SER A 148 26.56 -13.46 -8.43
C SER A 148 26.61 -14.81 -9.13
N GLN A 149 25.49 -15.53 -9.10
CA GLN A 149 24.67 -15.74 -10.30
C GLN A 149 23.28 -16.27 -9.89
N GLY A 150 22.27 -15.90 -10.68
CA GLY A 150 20.89 -16.29 -10.47
C GLY A 150 20.70 -17.80 -10.62
N TYR A 151 19.84 -18.34 -9.76
CA TYR A 151 19.28 -19.68 -9.88
C TYR A 151 17.78 -19.58 -9.63
N THR A 152 17.01 -19.80 -10.70
CA THR A 152 15.67 -20.39 -10.65
C THR A 152 15.84 -21.88 -10.41
N GLY A 153 15.22 -22.42 -9.38
CA GLY A 153 15.29 -23.85 -9.10
C GLY A 153 14.63 -24.17 -7.77
N ASP A 154 13.43 -24.73 -7.87
CA ASP A 154 12.78 -25.47 -6.80
C ASP A 154 13.73 -26.55 -6.26
N GLY A 155 13.77 -26.66 -4.94
CA GLY A 155 14.51 -27.69 -4.23
C GLY A 155 15.70 -27.13 -3.48
N PHE A 156 15.50 -26.89 -2.17
CA PHE A 156 16.37 -27.39 -1.10
C PHE A 156 15.89 -26.82 0.25
N LEU A 157 15.46 -27.69 1.16
CA LEU A 157 15.99 -27.77 2.54
C LEU A 157 15.36 -28.95 3.31
N GLU A 158 15.52 -30.15 2.75
CA GLU A 158 15.85 -31.33 3.57
C GLU A 158 17.37 -31.31 3.72
N GLN A 159 17.88 -30.80 4.84
CA GLN A 159 19.20 -31.13 5.42
C GLN A 159 19.55 -30.08 6.48
N SER A 160 19.33 -30.44 7.75
CA SER A 160 20.20 -30.14 8.90
C SER A 160 19.40 -30.15 10.21
N ILE A 161 18.96 -31.34 10.64
CA ILE A 161 18.51 -31.58 12.03
C ILE A 161 19.35 -32.73 12.65
N ALA A 162 20.54 -33.00 12.13
CA ALA A 162 21.29 -34.22 12.45
C ALA A 162 22.37 -34.15 13.55
N PRO A 163 22.58 -33.08 14.36
CA PRO A 163 23.36 -33.23 15.59
C PRO A 163 22.55 -33.20 16.89
N THR A 164 21.26 -32.83 16.89
CA THR A 164 20.51 -32.64 18.14
C THR A 164 19.92 -33.94 18.71
N LEU A 165 19.91 -35.02 17.93
CA LEU A 165 19.28 -36.31 18.31
C LEU A 165 20.23 -37.30 18.99
N ILE A 166 21.53 -37.00 19.11
CA ILE A 166 22.52 -37.96 19.65
C ILE A 166 22.68 -37.87 21.18
N CYS A 167 22.13 -36.86 21.86
CA CYS A 167 22.27 -36.72 23.33
C CYS A 167 21.04 -37.17 24.15
N LEU A 168 19.98 -37.70 23.53
CA LEU A 168 18.76 -38.11 24.25
C LEU A 168 18.70 -39.61 24.55
N TYR A 169 19.78 -40.36 24.37
CA TYR A 169 19.78 -41.82 24.52
C TYR A 169 20.68 -42.35 25.63
N VAL A 170 20.62 -41.78 26.84
CA VAL A 170 21.05 -42.51 28.06
C VAL A 170 20.26 -42.04 29.30
N PRO A 171 19.17 -42.73 29.69
CA PRO A 171 18.78 -42.72 31.10
C PRO A 171 18.69 -44.11 31.74
N ASN A 172 18.95 -45.20 31.01
CA ASN A 172 18.64 -46.55 31.51
C ASN A 172 19.77 -47.30 32.26
N ILE A 173 20.91 -46.67 32.59
CA ILE A 173 22.07 -47.41 33.14
C ILE A 173 22.30 -47.21 34.65
N LEU A 174 21.67 -46.22 35.29
CA LEU A 174 21.81 -45.99 36.73
C LEU A 174 20.42 -45.69 37.27
N GLY A 175 19.93 -46.46 38.25
CA GLY A 175 18.59 -46.33 38.86
C GLY A 175 18.32 -44.96 39.50
N MET A 176 18.23 -43.91 38.69
CA MET A 176 17.95 -42.51 39.00
C MET A 176 16.79 -42.01 38.12
N GLY A 177 15.75 -42.84 37.94
CA GLY A 177 14.60 -42.53 37.08
C GLY A 177 13.99 -41.16 37.39
N ASP A 178 13.83 -40.83 38.66
CA ASP A 178 13.18 -39.59 39.08
C ASP A 178 14.00 -38.33 38.76
N ILE A 179 15.34 -38.40 38.77
CA ILE A 179 16.20 -37.24 38.51
C ILE A 179 16.35 -37.00 37.00
N ALA A 180 16.47 -38.06 36.21
CA ALA A 180 16.58 -37.94 34.76
C ALA A 180 15.29 -37.35 34.14
N GLU A 181 14.13 -37.76 34.64
CA GLU A 181 12.84 -37.19 34.22
C GLU A 181 12.71 -35.71 34.63
N LEU A 182 13.16 -35.34 35.84
CA LEU A 182 13.15 -33.95 36.28
C LEU A 182 14.07 -33.06 35.43
N VAL A 183 15.28 -33.53 35.10
CA VAL A 183 16.23 -32.81 34.25
C VAL A 183 15.69 -32.68 32.82
N PHE A 184 15.09 -33.74 32.27
CA PHE A 184 14.50 -33.70 30.93
C PHE A 184 13.30 -32.76 30.87
N ALA A 185 12.41 -32.80 31.86
CA ALA A 185 11.29 -31.88 31.98
C ALA A 185 11.78 -30.44 32.12
N PHE A 186 12.84 -30.20 32.89
CA PHE A 186 13.47 -28.89 33.01
C PHE A 186 14.03 -28.41 31.66
N VAL A 187 14.79 -29.23 30.95
CA VAL A 187 15.34 -28.85 29.63
C VAL A 187 14.22 -28.54 28.64
N LEU A 188 13.20 -29.37 28.56
CA LEU A 188 12.03 -29.11 27.72
C LEU A 188 11.34 -27.78 28.09
N PHE A 189 11.11 -27.56 29.37
CA PHE A 189 10.36 -26.41 29.85
C PHE A 189 11.13 -25.09 29.67
N PHE A 190 12.44 -25.08 29.96
CA PHE A 190 13.24 -23.85 29.91
C PHE A 190 13.83 -23.55 28.53
N PHE A 191 14.05 -24.56 27.68
CA PHE A 191 14.65 -24.38 26.36
C PHE A 191 13.66 -24.59 25.22
N CYS A 192 12.93 -25.71 25.20
CA CYS A 192 12.07 -26.02 24.05
C CYS A 192 10.81 -25.16 24.01
N ILE A 193 10.11 -24.98 25.13
CA ILE A 193 8.86 -24.19 25.16
C ILE A 193 9.08 -22.73 24.75
N PRO A 194 10.09 -21.99 25.26
CA PRO A 194 10.28 -20.60 24.87
C PRO A 194 10.71 -20.43 23.41
N ILE A 195 11.52 -21.37 22.87
CA ILE A 195 11.88 -21.37 21.45
C ILE A 195 10.62 -21.55 20.58
N LEU A 196 9.74 -22.48 20.95
CA LEU A 196 8.47 -22.70 20.24
C LEU A 196 7.54 -21.49 20.35
N LEU A 197 7.40 -20.91 21.54
CA LEU A 197 6.60 -19.70 21.75
C LEU A 197 7.15 -18.49 20.98
N PHE A 198 8.47 -18.35 20.91
CA PHE A 198 9.13 -17.31 20.12
C PHE A 198 8.91 -17.51 18.62
N GLY A 199 9.07 -18.74 18.13
CA GLY A 199 8.76 -19.09 16.74
C GLY A 199 7.29 -18.79 16.40
N LEU A 200 6.37 -19.16 17.29
CA LEU A 200 4.94 -18.85 17.13
C LEU A 200 4.69 -17.34 17.12
N HIS A 201 5.32 -16.58 18.02
CA HIS A 201 5.20 -15.12 18.07
C HIS A 201 5.70 -14.47 16.78
N LEU A 202 6.83 -14.91 16.22
CA LEU A 202 7.34 -14.44 14.93
C LEU A 202 6.34 -14.73 13.80
N CYS A 203 5.80 -15.95 13.73
CA CYS A 203 4.78 -16.31 12.73
C CYS A 203 3.52 -15.45 12.86
N ILE A 204 3.02 -15.21 14.08
CA ILE A 204 1.86 -14.35 14.32
C ILE A 204 2.18 -12.92 13.87
N THR A 205 3.36 -12.40 14.19
CA THR A 205 3.76 -11.04 13.84
C THR A 205 3.85 -10.85 12.33
N GLU A 206 4.48 -11.78 11.60
CA GLU A 206 4.55 -11.77 10.14
C GLU A 206 3.15 -11.87 9.50
N MET A 207 2.27 -12.72 10.05
CA MET A 207 0.89 -12.83 9.59
C MET A 207 0.11 -11.52 9.76
N TRP A 208 0.24 -10.85 10.91
CA TRP A 208 -0.38 -9.54 11.15
C TRP A 208 0.20 -8.45 10.23
N LEU A 209 1.51 -8.47 9.99
CA LEU A 209 2.16 -7.55 9.05
C LEU A 209 1.64 -7.74 7.63
N GLY A 210 1.48 -8.99 7.20
CA GLY A 210 0.91 -9.36 5.91
C GLY A 210 -0.56 -8.93 5.76
N LEU A 211 -1.37 -9.11 6.81
CA LEU A 211 -2.75 -8.64 6.86
C LEU A 211 -2.84 -7.11 6.74
N ALA A 212 -2.02 -6.39 7.49
CA ALA A 212 -1.96 -4.93 7.44
C ALA A 212 -1.54 -4.43 6.04
N ARG A 213 -0.57 -5.09 5.41
CA ARG A 213 -0.13 -4.79 4.04
C ARG A 213 -1.26 -5.02 3.03
N ASN A 214 -1.93 -6.16 3.10
CA ASN A 214 -3.05 -6.47 2.20
C ASN A 214 -4.21 -5.49 2.36
N GLN A 215 -4.49 -5.04 3.58
CA GLN A 215 -5.52 -4.02 3.80
C GLN A 215 -5.12 -2.67 3.21
N ALA A 216 -3.88 -2.23 3.42
CA ALA A 216 -3.37 -0.99 2.84
C ALA A 216 -3.39 -1.02 1.29
N GLU A 217 -3.03 -2.15 0.66
CA GLU A 217 -3.11 -2.32 -0.79
C GLU A 217 -4.56 -2.24 -1.31
N LYS A 218 -5.53 -2.82 -0.57
CA LYS A 218 -6.96 -2.68 -0.89
C LYS A 218 -7.44 -1.25 -0.80
N ASP A 219 -7.05 -0.52 0.23
CA ASP A 219 -7.45 0.88 0.41
C ASP A 219 -6.88 1.77 -0.71
N VAL A 220 -5.62 1.57 -1.10
CA VAL A 220 -4.99 2.27 -2.23
C VAL A 220 -5.71 1.97 -3.55
N THR A 221 -6.00 0.70 -3.83
CA THR A 221 -6.70 0.31 -5.06
C THR A 221 -8.14 0.82 -5.12
N GLN A 222 -8.85 0.91 -3.98
CA GLN A 222 -10.17 1.54 -3.92
C GLN A 222 -10.11 3.04 -4.22
N ILE A 223 -9.12 3.75 -3.66
CA ILE A 223 -8.91 5.17 -3.94
C ILE A 223 -8.62 5.37 -5.44
N GLN A 224 -7.71 4.58 -6.01
CA GLN A 224 -7.38 4.64 -7.44
C GLN A 224 -8.59 4.38 -8.34
N LYS A 225 -9.43 3.40 -7.98
CA LYS A 225 -10.65 3.09 -8.74
C LYS A 225 -11.66 4.25 -8.67
N ARG A 226 -11.76 4.94 -7.54
CA ARG A 226 -12.64 6.11 -7.41
C ARG A 226 -12.15 7.27 -8.27
N GLU A 227 -10.85 7.55 -8.23
CA GLU A 227 -10.24 8.61 -9.04
C GLU A 227 -10.30 8.30 -10.54
N SER A 228 -10.12 7.03 -10.95
CA SER A 228 -10.23 6.64 -12.36
C SER A 228 -11.66 6.79 -12.89
N VAL A 229 -12.67 6.50 -12.08
CA VAL A 229 -14.08 6.71 -12.45
C VAL A 229 -14.39 8.20 -12.61
N GLU A 230 -13.87 9.06 -11.74
CA GLU A 230 -14.00 10.52 -11.87
C GLU A 230 -13.30 11.04 -13.13
N LEU A 231 -12.10 10.54 -13.44
CA LEU A 231 -11.38 10.86 -14.68
C LEU A 231 -12.11 10.39 -15.94
N GLU A 232 -12.65 9.17 -15.94
CA GLU A 232 -13.45 8.66 -17.04
C GLU A 232 -14.74 9.46 -17.24
N SER A 233 -15.38 9.93 -16.16
CA SER A 233 -16.58 10.77 -16.28
C SER A 233 -16.24 12.12 -16.92
N ILE A 234 -15.10 12.72 -16.55
CA ILE A 234 -14.59 13.94 -17.16
C ILE A 234 -14.22 13.70 -18.63
N GLU A 235 -13.63 12.55 -18.94
CA GLU A 235 -13.24 12.16 -20.30
C GLU A 235 -14.45 11.98 -21.22
N ARG A 236 -15.48 11.24 -20.78
CA ARG A 236 -16.72 11.10 -21.56
C ARG A 236 -17.37 12.45 -21.81
N PHE A 237 -17.43 13.31 -20.78
CA PHE A 237 -17.97 14.65 -20.93
C PHE A 237 -17.19 15.50 -21.97
N ALA A 238 -15.85 15.38 -21.99
CA ALA A 238 -15.03 16.07 -22.97
C ALA A 238 -15.21 15.54 -24.40
N VAL A 239 -15.37 14.23 -24.56
CA VAL A 239 -15.62 13.59 -25.87
C VAL A 239 -17.00 13.97 -26.40
N ASP A 240 -18.04 13.88 -25.57
CA ASP A 240 -19.40 14.27 -25.93
C ASP A 240 -19.50 15.76 -26.31
N ALA A 241 -18.69 16.61 -25.69
CA ALA A 241 -18.60 18.03 -26.05
C ALA A 241 -17.83 18.29 -27.37
N SER A 242 -17.06 17.31 -27.86
CA SER A 242 -16.16 17.48 -29.01
C SER A 242 -16.73 16.99 -30.34
N ASN A 243 -17.84 16.25 -30.34
CA ASN A 243 -18.49 15.74 -31.55
C ASN A 243 -19.79 16.52 -31.84
N PRO A 244 -19.72 17.67 -32.56
CA PRO A 244 -20.88 18.55 -32.78
C PRO A 244 -21.91 17.98 -33.77
N ASP A 245 -21.56 16.96 -34.55
CA ASP A 245 -22.39 16.47 -35.66
C ASP A 245 -23.45 15.43 -35.25
N ASP A 246 -23.39 14.94 -34.01
CA ASP A 246 -24.33 13.94 -33.48
C ASP A 246 -25.48 14.58 -32.66
N GLU A 247 -26.12 15.63 -33.19
CA GLU A 247 -27.31 16.22 -32.54
C GLU A 247 -28.42 15.19 -32.29
N GLU A 248 -28.53 14.20 -33.18
CA GLU A 248 -29.53 13.14 -33.14
C GLU A 248 -29.25 12.11 -32.03
N SER A 249 -27.98 11.79 -31.78
CA SER A 249 -27.55 10.88 -30.69
C SER A 249 -27.78 11.51 -29.31
N ILE A 250 -27.54 12.82 -29.18
CA ILE A 250 -27.77 13.55 -27.93
C ILE A 250 -29.27 13.63 -27.60
N MET A 251 -30.12 13.84 -28.61
CA MET A 251 -31.58 13.82 -28.43
C MET A 251 -32.10 12.43 -28.07
N ALA A 252 -31.50 11.37 -28.61
CA ALA A 252 -31.82 9.99 -28.25
C ALA A 252 -31.43 9.66 -26.79
N ALA A 253 -30.25 10.08 -26.33
CA ALA A 253 -29.80 9.87 -24.95
C ALA A 253 -30.66 10.63 -23.91
N ILE A 254 -31.09 11.86 -24.22
CA ILE A 254 -32.00 12.65 -23.36
C ILE A 254 -33.38 11.99 -23.25
N ASN A 255 -33.87 11.41 -24.34
CA ASN A 255 -35.15 10.68 -24.32
C ASN A 255 -35.04 9.35 -23.57
N GLN A 256 -33.89 8.69 -23.58
CA GLN A 256 -33.66 7.44 -22.85
C GLN A 256 -33.56 7.64 -21.32
N GLN A 257 -33.14 8.83 -20.84
CA GLN A 257 -33.16 9.17 -19.41
C GLN A 257 -34.52 9.69 -18.90
N ARG A 258 -35.49 9.93 -19.80
CA ARG A 258 -36.83 10.44 -19.47
C ARG A 258 -37.92 9.36 -19.42
N GLY A 259 -37.58 8.11 -19.72
CA GLY A 259 -38.42 6.93 -19.48
C GLY A 259 -38.05 6.26 -18.16
#